data_AF-A0A953T837-F1
#
_entry.id   AF-A0A953T837-F1
#
_cell.length_a   1.000
_cell.length_b   1.000
_cell.length_c   1.000
_cell.angle_alpha   90.00
_cell.angle_beta   90.00
_cell.angle_gamma   90.00
#
_symmetry.space_group_name_H-M   'P 1'
#
loop_
_entity.id
_entity.type
_entity.pdbx_description
1 polymer ?
#
loop_
_entity_poly.entity_id
_entity_poly.type
_entity_poly.pdbx_seq_one_letter_code
_entity_poly.pdbx_strand_id
1 'polypeptide(L)'
;MEITILGKPFLVPDRNSVLRAFQFISPETVPYGRFCWNQECQYCRVSCQLPDEDAPRTILSCKFMVSEGMSITDLSPELRGCLRAKLGPIASTASSKTQGTNGSGIASHE
;
A
#
# COMPACT_ATOMS: atom_id res chain seq x y z
N MET A 1 6.64 13.59 6.19
CA MET A 1 5.52 13.27 5.29
C MET A 1 4.61 12.26 5.96
N GLU A 2 3.30 12.45 5.89
CA GLU A 2 2.34 11.44 6.31
C GLU A 2 1.97 10.52 5.12
N ILE A 3 2.02 9.21 5.36
CA ILE A 3 1.59 8.19 4.42
C ILE A 3 0.70 7.17 5.13
N THR A 4 -0.12 6.46 4.36
CA THR A 4 -0.95 5.37 4.89
C THR A 4 -0.44 4.03 4.36
N ILE A 5 -0.30 3.03 5.24
CA ILE A 5 0.07 1.66 4.86
C ILE A 5 -1.01 0.72 5.37
N LEU A 6 -1.70 0.03 4.46
CA LEU A 6 -2.83 -0.86 4.76
C LEU A 6 -3.86 -0.23 5.71
N GLY A 7 -4.22 1.04 5.44
CA GLY A 7 -5.19 1.80 6.23
C GLY A 7 -4.66 2.39 7.54
N LYS A 8 -3.37 2.20 7.87
CA LYS A 8 -2.76 2.77 9.07
C LYS A 8 -1.81 3.93 8.74
N PRO A 9 -1.94 5.11 9.38
CA PRO A 9 -1.08 6.26 9.11
C PRO A 9 0.32 6.12 9.73
N PHE A 10 1.32 6.63 9.05
CA PHE A 10 2.72 6.68 9.49
C PHE A 10 3.37 8.01 9.09
N LEU A 11 4.19 8.55 9.99
CA LEU A 11 5.08 9.67 9.70
C LEU A 11 6.46 9.16 9.29
N VAL A 12 6.94 9.63 8.15
CA VAL A 12 8.24 9.24 7.59
C VAL A 12 9.03 10.47 7.12
N PRO A 13 10.38 10.40 7.09
CA PRO A 13 11.19 11.49 6.57
C PRO A 13 10.92 11.73 5.08
N ASP A 14 11.04 12.99 4.65
CA ASP A 14 10.95 13.38 3.26
C ASP A 14 12.19 12.97 2.45
N ARG A 15 12.13 13.17 1.12
CA ARG A 15 13.24 12.94 0.16
C ARG A 15 13.84 11.53 0.19
N ASN A 16 13.09 10.56 0.70
CA ASN A 16 13.49 9.17 0.78
C ASN A 16 12.69 8.31 -0.18
N SER A 17 13.31 7.21 -0.62
CA SER A 17 12.55 6.17 -1.29
C SER A 17 11.56 5.52 -0.32
N VAL A 18 10.51 4.90 -0.87
CA VAL A 18 9.52 4.16 -0.07
C VAL A 18 10.20 3.05 0.76
N LEU A 19 11.22 2.39 0.21
CA LEU A 19 11.97 1.37 0.96
C LEU A 19 12.76 1.98 2.15
N ARG A 20 13.34 3.18 1.99
CA ARG A 20 13.96 3.91 3.12
C ARG A 20 12.91 4.29 4.18
N ALA A 21 11.71 4.69 3.77
CA ALA A 21 10.62 4.94 4.71
C ALA A 21 10.21 3.69 5.49
N PHE A 22 10.16 2.52 4.85
CA PHE A 22 9.93 1.26 5.58
C PHE A 22 11.06 0.94 6.56
N GLN A 23 12.32 1.21 6.21
CA GLN A 23 13.44 1.08 7.15
C GLN A 23 13.28 2.01 8.35
N PHE A 24 12.81 3.24 8.15
CA PHE A 24 12.53 4.15 9.24
C PHE A 24 11.40 3.63 10.15
N ILE A 25 10.34 3.09 9.57
CA ILE A 25 9.19 2.54 10.32
C ILE A 25 9.58 1.28 11.11
N SER A 26 10.41 0.42 10.53
CA SER A 26 10.82 -0.85 11.14
C SER A 26 12.32 -1.11 10.97
N PRO A 27 13.16 -0.38 11.74
CA PRO A 27 14.62 -0.43 11.64
C PRO A 27 15.18 -1.79 12.08
N GLU A 28 14.43 -2.55 12.86
CA GLU A 28 14.85 -3.86 13.38
C GLU A 28 14.68 -5.00 12.38
N THR A 29 13.90 -4.81 11.30
CA THR A 29 13.51 -5.92 10.40
C THR A 29 13.81 -5.63 8.94
N VAL A 30 13.50 -4.43 8.45
CA VAL A 30 13.64 -4.10 7.02
C VAL A 30 15.12 -4.07 6.58
N PRO A 31 16.09 -3.52 7.36
CA PRO A 31 17.51 -3.54 6.96
C PRO A 31 18.11 -4.93 6.81
N TYR A 32 17.56 -5.93 7.51
CA TYR A 32 18.00 -7.33 7.46
C TYR A 32 17.20 -8.18 6.46
N GLY A 33 16.24 -7.58 5.75
CA GLY A 33 15.48 -8.25 4.70
C GLY A 33 16.30 -8.45 3.42
N ARG A 34 15.83 -9.32 2.53
CA ARG A 34 16.48 -9.62 1.24
C ARG A 34 16.26 -8.53 0.18
N PHE A 35 16.29 -7.26 0.58
CA PHE A 35 16.01 -6.15 -0.34
C PHE A 35 17.27 -5.68 -1.06
N CYS A 36 17.13 -5.45 -2.36
CA CYS A 36 18.15 -4.79 -3.19
C CYS A 36 17.75 -3.35 -3.53
N TRP A 37 18.73 -2.56 -3.97
CA TRP A 37 18.53 -1.19 -4.47
C TRP A 37 18.66 -1.07 -5.99
N ASN A 38 18.84 -2.19 -6.69
CA ASN A 38 19.10 -2.25 -8.14
C ASN A 38 17.94 -2.84 -8.96
N GLN A 39 16.82 -3.21 -8.31
CA GLN A 39 15.60 -3.78 -8.91
C GLN A 39 15.63 -5.29 -9.22
N GLU A 40 16.73 -5.98 -8.93
CA GLU A 40 16.87 -7.40 -9.27
C GLU A 40 15.97 -8.32 -8.43
N CYS A 41 15.92 -8.13 -7.11
CA CYS A 41 15.14 -9.04 -6.25
C CYS A 41 13.63 -8.88 -6.39
N GLN A 42 13.15 -7.67 -6.74
CA GLN A 42 11.74 -7.25 -6.78
C GLN A 42 10.92 -7.49 -5.49
N TYR A 43 11.55 -7.92 -4.38
CA TYR A 43 10.88 -8.17 -3.09
C TYR A 43 10.36 -6.91 -2.41
N CYS A 44 10.69 -5.71 -2.91
CA CYS A 44 10.16 -4.44 -2.40
C CYS A 44 8.95 -3.93 -3.20
N ARG A 45 8.29 -4.79 -3.99
CA ARG A 45 7.09 -4.44 -4.75
C ARG A 45 5.92 -4.10 -3.82
N VAL A 46 5.24 -3.00 -4.13
CA VAL A 46 4.03 -2.55 -3.43
C VAL A 46 3.02 -1.99 -4.43
N SER A 47 1.74 -2.00 -4.04
CA SER A 47 0.71 -1.24 -4.74
C SER A 47 0.40 0.01 -3.95
N CYS A 48 0.39 1.15 -4.62
CA CYS A 48 0.14 2.45 -4.00
C CYS A 48 -0.71 3.36 -4.89
N GLN A 49 -1.38 4.30 -4.25
CA GLN A 49 -2.13 5.38 -4.90
C GLN A 49 -1.65 6.71 -4.34
N LEU A 50 -1.33 7.64 -5.24
CA LEU A 50 -1.09 9.04 -4.89
C LEU A 50 -2.42 9.79 -4.75
N PRO A 51 -2.48 10.89 -3.97
CA PRO A 51 -3.72 11.64 -3.78
C PRO A 51 -4.31 12.18 -5.09
N ASP A 52 -3.48 12.49 -6.08
CA ASP A 52 -3.88 13.03 -7.39
C ASP A 52 -4.09 11.94 -8.46
N GLU A 53 -4.00 10.65 -8.12
CA GLU A 53 -4.17 9.54 -9.07
C GLU A 53 -5.51 8.81 -8.85
N ASP A 54 -6.26 8.59 -9.93
CA ASP A 54 -7.56 7.88 -9.89
C ASP A 54 -7.44 6.37 -9.64
N ALA A 55 -6.28 5.78 -9.91
CA ALA A 55 -6.07 4.35 -9.82
C ALA A 55 -4.75 3.99 -9.10
N PRO A 56 -4.73 2.91 -8.32
CA PRO A 56 -3.50 2.41 -7.73
C PRO A 56 -2.57 1.84 -8.81
N ARG A 57 -1.27 1.99 -8.57
CA ARG A 57 -0.22 1.41 -9.41
C ARG A 57 0.76 0.57 -8.60
N THR A 58 1.35 -0.42 -9.26
CA THR A 58 2.41 -1.24 -8.68
C THR A 58 3.77 -0.62 -8.98
N ILE A 59 4.59 -0.45 -7.93
CA ILE A 59 5.92 0.16 -8.00
C ILE A 59 6.97 -0.71 -7.30
N LEU A 60 8.24 -0.38 -7.49
CA LEU A 60 9.34 -0.88 -6.67
C LEU A 60 9.72 0.16 -5.62
N SER A 61 9.55 -0.17 -4.35
CA SER A 61 9.78 0.77 -3.24
C SER A 61 11.22 1.29 -3.17
N CYS A 62 12.20 0.54 -3.71
CA CYS A 62 13.59 0.97 -3.75
C CYS A 62 13.89 2.06 -4.79
N LYS A 63 12.97 2.34 -5.71
CA LYS A 63 13.11 3.34 -6.79
C LYS A 63 12.07 4.45 -6.75
N PHE A 64 10.97 4.24 -6.06
CA PHE A 64 9.93 5.24 -5.94
C PHE A 64 10.15 6.10 -4.70
N MET A 65 9.96 7.42 -4.83
CA MET A 65 10.09 8.37 -3.73
C MET A 65 8.78 8.47 -2.95
N VAL A 66 8.88 8.66 -1.64
CA VAL A 66 7.71 8.94 -0.82
C VAL A 66 7.10 10.28 -1.23
N SER A 67 5.77 10.32 -1.30
CA SER A 67 4.99 11.54 -1.46
C SER A 67 4.02 11.69 -0.29
N GLU A 68 3.69 12.93 0.06
CA GLU A 68 2.67 13.22 1.05
C GLU A 68 1.29 12.69 0.59
N GLY A 69 0.52 12.15 1.53
CA GLY A 69 -0.80 11.58 1.25
C GLY A 69 -0.79 10.24 0.51
N MET A 70 0.39 9.69 0.20
CA MET A 70 0.52 8.41 -0.48
C MET A 70 -0.10 7.28 0.35
N SER A 71 -0.92 6.45 -0.31
CA SER A 71 -1.57 5.29 0.31
C SER A 71 -1.05 3.99 -0.29
N ILE A 72 -0.43 3.15 0.52
CA ILE A 72 0.05 1.82 0.15
C ILE A 72 -1.01 0.79 0.51
N THR A 73 -1.61 0.19 -0.51
CA THR A 73 -2.77 -0.70 -0.41
C THR A 73 -2.40 -2.18 -0.46
N ASP A 74 -1.21 -2.52 -0.96
CA ASP A 74 -0.67 -3.88 -0.90
C ASP A 74 0.85 -3.91 -0.75
N LEU A 75 1.34 -4.98 -0.11
CA LEU A 75 2.75 -5.22 0.20
C LEU A 75 3.15 -6.63 -0.25
N SER A 76 4.36 -6.75 -0.80
CA SER A 76 5.00 -8.05 -1.00
C SER A 76 5.07 -8.88 0.31
N PRO A 77 5.16 -10.22 0.22
CA PRO A 77 5.29 -11.08 1.39
C PRO A 77 6.47 -10.70 2.30
N GLU A 78 7.61 -10.36 1.72
CA GLU A 78 8.81 -9.95 2.45
C GLU A 78 8.57 -8.65 3.24
N LEU A 79 7.96 -7.64 2.61
CA LEU A 79 7.64 -6.38 3.29
C LEU A 79 6.58 -6.57 4.37
N ARG A 80 5.55 -7.36 4.08
CA ARG A 80 4.48 -7.69 5.05
C ARG A 80 5.05 -8.39 6.28
N GLY A 81 6.00 -9.31 6.09
CA GLY A 81 6.72 -9.97 7.17
C GLY A 81 7.53 -8.97 8.01
N CYS A 82 8.29 -8.08 7.36
CA CYS A 82 9.11 -7.08 8.06
C CYS A 82 8.26 -6.07 8.84
N LEU A 83 7.13 -5.64 8.28
CA LEU A 83 6.26 -4.60 8.87
C LEU A 83 5.19 -5.17 9.82
N ARG A 84 5.08 -6.50 9.97
CA ARG A 84 4.04 -7.18 10.74
C ARG A 84 3.83 -6.60 12.14
N ALA A 85 4.91 -6.36 12.89
CA ALA A 85 4.84 -5.83 14.25
C ALA A 85 4.32 -4.38 14.31
N LYS A 86 4.49 -3.61 13.22
CA LYS A 86 4.06 -2.21 13.12
C LYS A 86 2.63 -2.09 12.60
N LEU A 87 2.21 -2.99 11.73
CA LEU A 87 0.86 -3.03 11.16
C LEU A 87 -0.17 -3.66 12.11
N GLY A 88 0.26 -4.61 12.95
CA GLY A 88 -0.66 -5.36 13.82
C GLY A 88 -1.45 -6.43 13.04
N PRO A 89 -2.45 -7.08 13.66
CA PRO A 89 -3.35 -7.97 12.95
C PRO A 89 -4.14 -7.16 11.92
N ILE A 90 -3.85 -7.38 10.65
CA ILE A 90 -4.52 -6.70 9.54
C ILE A 90 -5.96 -7.22 9.52
N ALA A 91 -6.90 -6.42 9.98
CA ALA A 91 -8.31 -6.66 9.68
C ALA A 91 -8.47 -6.47 8.18
N SER A 92 -8.82 -7.54 7.46
CA SER A 92 -9.06 -7.52 6.03
C SER A 92 -10.24 -6.59 5.71
N THR A 93 -10.01 -5.29 5.55
CA THR A 93 -11.01 -4.38 5.02
C THR A 93 -10.99 -4.47 3.50
N ALA A 94 -11.84 -5.38 3.01
CA ALA A 94 -12.22 -5.48 1.61
C ALA A 94 -12.78 -4.14 1.12
N SER A 95 -12.28 -3.71 -0.03
CA SER A 95 -12.76 -2.57 -0.79
C SER A 95 -14.27 -2.66 -1.01
N SER A 96 -15.00 -1.66 -0.54
CA SER A 96 -16.45 -1.53 -0.65
C SER A 96 -16.89 -1.54 -2.11
N LYS A 97 -17.40 -2.68 -2.58
CA LYS A 97 -18.06 -2.77 -3.88
C LYS A 97 -19.45 -2.14 -3.72
N THR A 98 -19.67 -1.00 -4.35
CA THR A 98 -20.97 -0.32 -4.44
C THR A 98 -22.00 -1.29 -5.02
N GLN A 99 -22.88 -1.81 -4.16
CA GLN A 99 -24.04 -2.61 -4.55
C GLN A 99 -25.19 -1.64 -4.87
N GLY A 100 -25.30 -1.27 -6.15
CA GLY A 100 -26.48 -0.60 -6.68
C GLY A 100 -27.60 -1.62 -6.87
N THR A 101 -28.45 -1.75 -5.85
CA THR A 101 -29.82 -2.27 -6.01
C THR A 101 -30.66 -1.23 -6.72
N ASN A 102 -31.53 -1.63 -7.65
CA ASN A 102 -32.95 -1.27 -7.63
C ASN A 102 -33.70 -2.01 -8.74
N GLY A 103 -34.60 -2.91 -8.32
CA GLY A 103 -35.66 -3.43 -9.16
C GLY A 103 -36.86 -2.47 -9.19
N SER A 104 -37.55 -2.47 -10.32
CA SER A 104 -38.95 -2.08 -10.56
C SER A 104 -39.20 -2.47 -12.02
N GLY A 105 -40.21 -3.23 -12.42
CA GLY A 105 -41.49 -3.53 -11.83
C GLY A 105 -42.47 -3.56 -13.00
N ILE A 106 -43.04 -4.75 -13.25
CA ILE A 106 -44.40 -5.05 -13.76
C ILE A 106 -44.94 -4.44 -15.09
N ALA A 107 -45.64 -5.33 -15.83
CA ALA A 107 -46.82 -5.11 -16.71
C ALA A 107 -46.55 -4.42 -18.08
N SER A 108 -47.13 -4.78 -19.24
CA SER A 108 -48.29 -5.59 -19.60
C SER A 108 -48.17 -6.11 -21.04
N HIS A 109 -48.92 -7.18 -21.31
CA HIS A 109 -49.52 -7.59 -22.59
C HIS A 109 -49.85 -6.46 -23.57
N GLU A 110 -49.51 -6.64 -24.86
CA GLU A 110 -50.43 -6.89 -25.98
C GLU A 110 -49.65 -7.17 -27.28
#